data_AF-A0A835VR18-F1
#
_entry.id   AF-A0A835VR18-F1
#
_cell.length_a   1.000
_cell.length_b   1.000
_cell.length_c   1.000
_cell.angle_alpha   90.00
_cell.angle_beta   90.00
_cell.angle_gamma   90.00
#
_symmetry.space_group_name_H-M   'P 1'
#
loop_
_entity.id
_entity.type
_entity.pdbx_description
1 polymer ?
#
loop_
_entity_poly.entity_id
_entity_poly.type
_entity_poly.pdbx_seq_one_letter_code
_entity_poly.pdbx_strand_id
1 'polypeptide(L)'
;MLAKPRAPVTGQGTRGTAASLCSSRLAPTLAAGGRRPGHLSACRAKSKDALAKSFDSEDELDGDLANELQRVADPERLKKLAQHFELAWKIARPGRPQTCDCCKGRKEEECNWCNATGYLMVGSQIYPSTPTHTNNCPVCKGKGYTKCERCRGTGFRANWLPSDLLP
;
A
#
# COMPACT_ATOMS: atom_id res chain seq x y z
N MET A 1 -18.11 13.26 57.95
CA MET A 1 -18.65 11.93 57.65
C MET A 1 -18.07 11.48 56.30
N LEU A 2 -17.39 10.34 56.25
CA LEU A 2 -16.82 9.81 54.99
C LEU A 2 -17.86 8.94 54.27
N ALA A 3 -17.88 9.03 52.94
CA ALA A 3 -18.46 7.99 52.08
C ALA A 3 -17.64 7.86 50.79
N LYS A 4 -17.29 6.62 50.42
CA LYS A 4 -16.44 6.24 49.29
C LYS A 4 -17.09 5.07 48.56
N PRO A 5 -17.27 5.16 47.24
CA PRO A 5 -17.11 3.98 46.37
C PRO A 5 -16.53 4.37 44.99
N ARG A 6 -16.11 3.48 44.08
CA ARG A 6 -15.58 2.10 44.13
C ARG A 6 -14.78 1.95 42.82
N ALA A 7 -13.70 1.16 42.81
CA ALA A 7 -12.93 0.92 41.58
C ALA A 7 -13.57 -0.19 40.71
N PRO A 8 -13.40 -0.15 39.37
CA PRO A 8 -13.69 -1.29 38.49
C PRO A 8 -12.53 -2.31 38.50
N VAL A 9 -12.89 -3.59 38.39
CA VAL A 9 -11.97 -4.74 38.37
C VAL A 9 -11.58 -5.06 36.92
N THR A 10 -10.28 -5.15 36.63
CA THR A 10 -9.79 -5.70 35.36
C THR A 10 -9.33 -7.14 35.55
N GLY A 11 -10.04 -8.07 34.91
CA GLY A 11 -9.76 -9.50 34.97
C GLY A 11 -8.51 -9.92 34.18
N GLN A 12 -7.91 -11.04 34.61
CA GLN A 12 -6.79 -11.69 33.94
C GLN A 12 -7.28 -12.52 32.73
N GLY A 13 -6.50 -12.54 31.65
CA GLY A 13 -6.75 -13.35 30.45
C GLY A 13 -5.43 -13.92 29.92
N THR A 14 -5.42 -15.22 29.65
CA THR A 14 -4.20 -16.04 29.48
C THR A 14 -3.46 -15.81 28.16
N ARG A 15 -2.12 -15.81 28.21
CA ARG A 15 -1.26 -15.92 27.03
C ARG A 15 -1.10 -17.40 26.64
N GLY A 16 -1.58 -17.77 25.46
CA GLY A 16 -1.33 -19.10 24.88
C GLY A 16 0.02 -19.16 24.16
N THR A 17 0.88 -20.10 24.56
CA THR A 17 2.07 -20.52 23.82
C THR A 17 1.73 -21.55 22.76
N ALA A 18 2.22 -21.36 21.53
CA ALA A 18 2.44 -22.44 20.56
C ALA A 18 3.65 -22.05 19.69
N ALA A 19 4.47 -23.04 19.35
CA ALA A 19 5.79 -22.84 18.76
C ALA A 19 5.87 -23.31 17.31
N SER A 20 6.92 -22.85 16.63
CA SER A 20 7.67 -23.60 15.60
C SER A 20 6.96 -23.96 14.29
N LEU A 21 7.53 -23.55 13.16
CA LEU A 21 8.42 -24.45 12.41
C LEU A 21 9.12 -23.69 11.27
N CYS A 22 10.45 -23.67 11.28
CA CYS A 22 11.24 -23.25 10.14
C CYS A 22 11.12 -24.32 9.05
N SER A 23 10.83 -23.93 7.81
CA SER A 23 10.88 -24.84 6.66
C SER A 23 12.00 -24.40 5.71
N SER A 24 13.00 -25.26 5.57
CA SER A 24 14.22 -25.01 4.79
C SER A 24 14.22 -25.90 3.55
N ARG A 25 14.46 -25.28 2.39
CA ARG A 25 15.04 -25.84 1.13
C ARG A 25 14.56 -27.22 0.64
N LEU A 26 14.31 -27.32 -0.66
CA LEU A 26 14.99 -28.31 -1.53
C LEU A 26 14.77 -27.95 -3.00
N ALA A 27 15.80 -28.15 -3.83
CA ALA A 27 15.75 -27.92 -5.28
C ALA A 27 15.39 -29.22 -6.01
N PRO A 28 14.76 -29.16 -7.21
CA PRO A 28 14.41 -30.37 -7.96
C PRO A 28 15.63 -30.98 -8.66
N THR A 29 15.93 -32.24 -8.34
CA THR A 29 16.84 -33.10 -9.11
C THR A 29 16.12 -33.67 -10.34
N LEU A 30 16.68 -33.47 -11.53
CA LEU A 30 16.27 -34.20 -12.75
C LEU A 30 17.13 -35.46 -12.94
N ALA A 31 16.51 -36.52 -13.44
CA ALA A 31 17.13 -37.82 -13.68
C ALA A 31 16.75 -38.39 -15.06
N ALA A 32 17.45 -39.46 -15.47
CA ALA A 32 17.41 -40.17 -16.76
C ALA A 32 18.17 -39.47 -17.92
N GLY A 33 18.93 -40.20 -18.77
CA GLY A 33 19.30 -41.62 -18.71
C GLY A 33 20.06 -42.08 -19.98
N GLY A 34 20.48 -43.35 -20.04
CA GLY A 34 20.77 -44.05 -21.30
C GLY A 34 22.23 -44.22 -21.77
N ARG A 35 22.59 -45.48 -22.07
CA ARG A 35 23.82 -45.95 -22.75
C ARG A 35 23.35 -47.03 -23.77
N ARG A 36 24.01 -47.37 -24.88
CA ARG A 36 25.30 -47.08 -25.56
C ARG A 36 25.05 -47.42 -27.07
N PRO A 37 26.02 -47.75 -27.97
CA PRO A 37 27.45 -47.42 -28.11
C PRO A 37 27.91 -46.96 -29.53
N GLY A 38 29.08 -46.32 -29.59
CA GLY A 38 30.17 -46.61 -30.55
C GLY A 38 30.00 -46.44 -32.08
N HIS A 39 30.81 -45.57 -32.68
CA HIS A 39 31.81 -45.98 -33.68
C HIS A 39 32.94 -44.94 -33.77
N LEU A 40 34.21 -45.37 -33.73
CA LEU A 40 35.35 -44.54 -34.11
C LEU A 40 35.67 -44.82 -35.58
N SER A 41 35.70 -43.81 -36.45
CA SER A 41 36.86 -43.60 -37.33
C SER A 41 36.81 -42.23 -38.02
N ALA A 42 38.00 -41.71 -38.29
CA ALA A 42 38.32 -40.36 -38.70
C ALA A 42 37.75 -39.88 -40.05
N CYS A 43 37.45 -38.58 -40.11
CA CYS A 43 37.71 -37.74 -41.29
C CYS A 43 38.43 -36.46 -40.84
N ARG A 44 39.65 -36.25 -41.34
CA ARG A 44 40.51 -35.09 -41.04
C ARG A 44 40.23 -33.97 -42.05
N ALA A 45 39.51 -32.93 -41.66
CA ALA A 45 39.31 -31.73 -42.48
C ALA A 45 39.94 -30.49 -41.82
N LYS A 46 40.52 -29.60 -42.64
CA LYS A 46 41.23 -28.40 -42.21
C LYS A 46 40.33 -27.17 -42.21
N SER A 47 40.29 -26.47 -41.09
CA SER A 47 40.08 -25.01 -40.94
C SER A 47 40.42 -24.73 -39.46
N LYS A 48 41.44 -23.93 -39.08
CA LYS A 48 41.57 -22.49 -39.36
C LYS A 48 40.19 -21.85 -39.42
N ASP A 49 39.60 -21.66 -38.23
CA ASP A 49 38.84 -20.45 -37.80
C ASP A 49 38.24 -20.63 -36.40
N ALA A 50 38.98 -21.28 -35.49
CA ALA A 50 38.67 -21.36 -34.06
C ALA A 50 39.34 -20.24 -33.24
N LEU A 51 39.73 -19.13 -33.90
CA LEU A 51 40.51 -18.02 -33.33
C LEU A 51 39.98 -16.66 -33.81
N ALA A 52 38.66 -16.53 -33.91
CA ALA A 52 37.94 -15.28 -34.21
C ALA A 52 36.64 -15.15 -33.38
N LYS A 53 36.62 -15.76 -32.19
CA LYS A 53 35.58 -15.60 -31.16
C LYS A 53 36.18 -15.12 -29.82
N SER A 54 37.23 -14.33 -29.93
CA SER A 54 37.77 -13.53 -28.85
C SER A 54 37.54 -12.07 -29.19
N PHE A 55 37.18 -11.28 -28.18
CA PHE A 55 37.24 -9.81 -28.11
C PHE A 55 36.00 -8.91 -28.31
N ASP A 56 34.78 -9.44 -28.47
CA ASP A 56 33.55 -8.60 -28.49
C ASP A 56 32.69 -8.74 -27.21
N SER A 57 33.24 -9.27 -26.10
CA SER A 57 32.51 -9.42 -24.82
C SER A 57 32.40 -8.12 -24.01
N GLU A 58 33.07 -7.04 -24.43
CA GLU A 58 32.96 -5.73 -23.79
C GLU A 58 31.74 -4.96 -24.33
N ASP A 59 31.40 -5.11 -25.62
CA ASP A 59 30.24 -4.45 -26.26
C ASP A 59 28.88 -4.88 -25.66
N GLU A 60 28.72 -6.15 -25.26
CA GLU A 60 27.49 -6.62 -24.60
C GLU A 60 27.32 -6.01 -23.19
N LEU A 61 28.43 -5.88 -22.44
CA LEU A 61 28.43 -5.25 -21.12
C LEU A 61 28.15 -3.75 -21.19
N ASP A 62 28.70 -3.06 -22.19
CA ASP A 62 28.44 -1.65 -22.44
C ASP A 62 26.98 -1.41 -22.86
N GLY A 63 26.37 -2.33 -23.62
CA GLY A 63 24.95 -2.28 -23.96
C GLY A 63 24.02 -2.39 -22.75
N ASP A 64 24.28 -3.33 -21.85
CA ASP A 64 23.52 -3.49 -20.60
C ASP A 64 23.71 -2.29 -19.66
N LEU A 65 24.96 -1.81 -19.52
CA LEU A 65 25.29 -0.64 -18.71
C LEU A 65 24.62 0.63 -19.25
N ALA A 66 24.62 0.83 -20.57
CA ALA A 66 23.93 1.95 -21.23
C ALA A 66 22.41 1.90 -21.02
N ASN A 67 21.80 0.71 -21.09
CA ASN A 67 20.37 0.53 -20.82
C ASN A 67 20.00 0.86 -19.36
N GLU A 68 20.79 0.44 -18.37
CA GLU A 68 20.56 0.80 -16.98
C GLU A 68 20.85 2.28 -16.70
N LEU A 69 21.90 2.87 -17.29
CA LEU A 69 22.14 4.32 -17.26
C LEU A 69 20.94 5.09 -17.82
N GLN A 70 20.37 4.68 -18.96
CA GLN A 70 19.19 5.31 -19.55
C GLN A 70 17.95 5.18 -18.66
N ARG A 71 17.76 4.04 -17.98
CA ARG A 71 16.69 3.82 -16.99
C ARG A 71 16.84 4.63 -15.70
N VAL A 72 18.07 4.98 -15.33
CA VAL A 72 18.38 5.83 -14.17
C VAL A 72 18.30 7.31 -14.54
N ALA A 73 18.74 7.67 -15.76
CA ALA A 73 18.75 9.02 -16.31
C ALA A 73 17.39 9.50 -16.83
N ASP A 74 16.35 8.66 -16.82
CA ASP A 74 14.98 9.07 -17.19
C ASP A 74 14.57 10.36 -16.46
N PRO A 75 14.37 11.48 -17.20
CA PRO A 75 14.07 12.77 -16.60
C PRO A 75 12.70 12.78 -15.89
N GLU A 76 11.76 11.90 -16.23
CA GLU A 76 10.51 11.78 -15.49
C GLU A 76 10.70 11.13 -14.12
N ARG A 77 11.45 10.03 -14.06
CA ARG A 77 11.80 9.35 -12.82
C ARG A 77 12.56 10.29 -11.87
N LEU A 78 13.53 11.04 -12.37
CA LEU A 78 14.27 12.04 -11.58
C LEU A 78 13.36 13.14 -11.04
N LYS A 79 12.41 13.65 -11.83
CA LYS A 79 11.39 14.62 -11.37
C LYS A 79 10.51 14.05 -10.25
N LYS A 80 10.03 12.81 -10.40
CA LYS A 80 9.21 12.11 -9.39
C LYS A 80 9.98 11.91 -8.08
N LEU A 81 11.27 11.53 -8.15
CA LEU A 81 12.15 11.42 -6.98
C LEU A 81 12.36 12.78 -6.29
N ALA A 82 12.64 13.85 -7.04
CA ALA A 82 12.78 15.19 -6.50
C ALA A 82 11.50 15.66 -5.77
N GLN A 83 10.32 15.43 -6.36
CA GLN A 83 9.03 15.71 -5.71
C GLN A 83 8.85 14.89 -4.41
N HIS A 84 9.24 13.63 -4.39
CA HIS A 84 9.16 12.79 -3.20
C HIS A 84 10.08 13.27 -2.07
N PHE A 85 11.33 13.65 -2.38
CA PHE A 85 12.25 14.24 -1.39
C PHE A 85 11.75 15.58 -0.86
N GLU A 86 11.20 16.44 -1.71
CA GLU A 86 10.61 17.73 -1.33
C GLU A 86 9.39 17.54 -0.41
N LEU A 87 8.52 16.55 -0.68
CA LEU A 87 7.42 16.18 0.21
C LEU A 87 7.92 15.62 1.54
N ALA A 88 8.91 14.72 1.53
CA ALA A 88 9.51 14.17 2.75
C ALA A 88 10.13 15.27 3.63
N TRP A 89 10.82 16.24 3.02
CA TRP A 89 11.38 17.40 3.72
C TRP A 89 10.29 18.30 4.33
N LYS A 90 9.21 18.55 3.60
CA LYS A 90 8.03 19.29 4.10
C LYS A 90 7.32 18.56 5.25
N ILE A 91 7.26 17.23 5.23
CA ILE A 91 6.73 16.40 6.33
C ILE A 91 7.63 16.48 7.56
N ALA A 92 8.95 16.46 7.37
CA ALA A 92 9.93 16.52 8.46
C ALA A 92 9.95 17.87 9.21
N ARG A 93 9.51 18.96 8.58
CA ARG A 93 9.30 20.25 9.26
C ARG A 93 7.92 20.29 9.93
N PRO A 94 7.84 20.38 11.28
CA PRO A 94 6.56 20.57 11.97
C PRO A 94 6.00 21.98 11.74
N GLY A 95 5.22 22.14 10.67
CA GLY A 95 4.41 23.33 10.43
C GLY A 95 3.15 23.34 11.31
N ARG A 96 2.59 24.54 11.56
CA ARG A 96 1.25 24.62 12.17
C ARG A 96 0.21 24.07 11.18
N PRO A 97 -0.60 23.07 11.57
CA PRO A 97 -1.63 22.54 10.69
C PRO A 97 -2.70 23.61 10.45
N GLN A 98 -3.19 23.70 9.22
CA GLN A 98 -4.21 24.65 8.81
C GLN A 98 -5.60 24.11 9.15
N THR A 99 -6.57 24.99 9.38
CA THR A 99 -7.97 24.58 9.56
C THR A 99 -8.47 23.94 8.26
N CYS A 100 -9.27 22.87 8.35
CA CYS A 100 -9.85 22.24 7.17
C CYS A 100 -10.90 23.17 6.52
N ASP A 101 -10.68 23.57 5.27
CA ASP A 101 -11.54 24.53 4.55
C ASP A 101 -12.99 24.06 4.38
N CYS A 102 -13.17 22.74 4.17
CA CYS A 102 -14.48 22.13 3.89
C CYS A 102 -15.42 22.21 5.11
N CYS A 103 -14.97 21.68 6.25
CA CYS A 103 -15.77 21.67 7.49
C CYS A 103 -15.55 22.93 8.36
N LYS A 104 -14.60 23.80 8.01
CA LYS A 104 -14.18 25.00 8.77
C LYS A 104 -13.85 24.67 10.23
N GLY A 105 -13.16 23.56 10.44
CA GLY A 105 -12.79 23.06 11.77
C GLY A 105 -13.89 22.28 12.52
N ARG A 106 -15.10 22.14 11.97
CA ARG A 106 -16.22 21.40 12.61
C ARG A 106 -16.00 19.90 12.72
N LYS A 107 -15.00 19.33 12.03
CA LYS A 107 -14.59 17.89 12.01
C LYS A 107 -15.60 16.96 11.34
N GLU A 108 -16.88 17.26 11.44
CA GLU A 108 -17.99 16.52 10.86
C GLU A 108 -18.68 17.37 9.77
N GLU A 109 -19.38 16.69 8.87
CA GLU A 109 -20.21 17.26 7.82
C GLU A 109 -21.55 16.53 7.80
N GLU A 110 -22.56 17.15 7.20
CA GLU A 110 -23.90 16.58 7.12
C GLU A 110 -23.88 15.30 6.28
N CYS A 111 -24.52 14.24 6.74
CA CYS A 111 -24.54 12.99 6.00
C CYS A 111 -25.45 13.14 4.78
N ASN A 112 -24.86 13.31 3.60
CA ASN A 112 -25.54 13.45 2.30
C ASN A 112 -26.58 12.35 2.01
N TRP A 113 -26.47 11.17 2.66
CA TRP A 113 -27.44 10.08 2.51
C TRP A 113 -28.77 10.31 3.27
N CYS A 114 -28.76 11.07 4.35
CA CYS A 114 -29.95 11.34 5.17
C CYS A 114 -30.22 12.82 5.44
N ASN A 115 -29.42 13.73 4.85
CA ASN A 115 -29.53 15.18 5.01
C ASN A 115 -29.69 15.60 6.48
N ALA A 116 -28.73 15.17 7.32
CA ALA A 116 -28.71 15.37 8.77
C ALA A 116 -29.86 14.75 9.60
N THR A 117 -30.89 14.14 9.00
CA THR A 117 -32.02 13.57 9.76
C THR A 117 -31.66 12.33 10.58
N GLY A 118 -30.60 11.61 10.20
CA GLY A 118 -30.16 10.39 10.89
C GLY A 118 -30.96 9.13 10.56
N TYR A 119 -32.06 9.23 9.81
CA TYR A 119 -32.92 8.10 9.42
C TYR A 119 -32.96 7.95 7.89
N LEU A 120 -33.36 6.79 7.38
CA LEU A 120 -33.62 6.63 5.94
C LEU A 120 -35.04 7.13 5.64
N MET A 121 -35.17 8.19 4.85
CA MET A 121 -36.47 8.67 4.36
C MET A 121 -36.55 8.55 2.85
N VAL A 122 -37.71 8.11 2.34
CA VAL A 122 -38.04 8.15 0.90
C VAL A 122 -39.37 8.87 0.76
N GLY A 123 -39.34 10.03 0.09
CA GLY A 123 -40.46 10.97 0.12
C GLY A 123 -40.71 11.48 1.54
N SER A 124 -41.92 11.25 2.06
CA SER A 124 -42.35 11.62 3.41
C SER A 124 -42.31 10.47 4.43
N GLN A 125 -41.93 9.25 4.01
CA GLN A 125 -41.99 8.06 4.87
C GLN A 125 -40.60 7.61 5.33
N ILE A 126 -40.53 7.12 6.57
CA ILE A 126 -39.31 6.59 7.18
C ILE A 126 -39.23 5.08 6.93
N TYR A 127 -38.07 4.60 6.46
CA TYR A 127 -37.84 3.20 6.10
C TYR A 127 -36.87 2.51 7.07
N PRO A 128 -37.17 1.27 7.51
CA PRO A 128 -36.20 0.42 8.22
C PRO A 128 -35.02 0.09 7.32
N SER A 129 -33.79 0.31 7.78
CA SER A 129 -32.57 0.04 7.00
C SER A 129 -32.02 -1.38 7.18
N THR A 130 -32.48 -2.10 8.22
CA THR A 130 -31.98 -3.43 8.60
C THR A 130 -33.12 -4.34 9.07
N PRO A 131 -32.95 -5.68 8.99
CA PRO A 131 -33.93 -6.65 9.50
C PRO A 131 -34.15 -6.59 11.04
N THR A 132 -33.35 -5.80 11.75
CA THR A 132 -33.49 -5.53 13.19
C THR A 132 -34.44 -4.37 13.50
N HIS A 133 -35.25 -3.92 12.53
CA HIS A 133 -36.26 -2.85 12.66
C HIS A 133 -35.74 -1.49 13.16
N THR A 134 -34.44 -1.20 13.00
CA THR A 134 -33.91 0.14 13.27
C THR A 134 -33.99 1.02 12.03
N ASN A 135 -34.67 2.16 12.12
CA ASN A 135 -34.85 3.14 11.03
C ASN A 135 -33.58 3.98 10.73
N ASN A 136 -32.49 3.73 11.47
CA ASN A 136 -31.27 4.51 11.43
C ASN A 136 -30.65 4.50 10.02
N CYS A 137 -30.15 5.65 9.57
CA CYS A 137 -29.39 5.76 8.33
C CYS A 137 -28.18 4.80 8.37
N PRO A 138 -27.99 3.93 7.36
CA PRO A 138 -26.93 2.92 7.37
C PRO A 138 -25.51 3.53 7.30
N VAL A 139 -25.38 4.74 6.73
CA VAL A 139 -24.09 5.45 6.56
C VAL A 139 -23.63 6.09 7.87
N CYS A 140 -24.43 6.99 8.46
CA CYS A 140 -24.08 7.68 9.70
C CYS A 140 -24.50 6.95 10.99
N LYS A 141 -25.13 5.77 10.88
CA LYS A 141 -25.60 4.93 12.01
C LYS A 141 -26.50 5.69 12.99
N GLY A 142 -27.46 6.47 12.48
CA GLY A 142 -28.39 7.26 13.30
C GLY A 142 -27.92 8.68 13.67
N LYS A 143 -26.67 9.05 13.39
CA LYS A 143 -26.09 10.32 13.89
C LYS A 143 -26.47 11.59 13.13
N GLY A 144 -26.99 11.50 11.91
CA GLY A 144 -27.16 12.64 11.00
C GLY A 144 -25.85 13.16 10.37
N TYR A 145 -24.71 13.04 11.04
CA TYR A 145 -23.41 13.56 10.59
C TYR A 145 -22.40 12.46 10.27
N THR A 146 -21.54 12.73 9.30
CA THR A 146 -20.37 11.92 8.92
C THR A 146 -19.08 12.68 9.25
N LYS A 147 -17.98 11.94 9.47
CA LYS A 147 -16.66 12.59 9.65
C LYS A 147 -16.26 13.22 8.32
N CYS A 148 -15.80 14.47 8.35
CA CYS A 148 -15.40 15.19 7.14
C CYS A 148 -14.33 14.40 6.38
N GLU A 149 -14.61 13.99 5.14
CA GLU A 149 -13.75 13.08 4.37
C GLU A 149 -12.34 13.65 4.19
N ARG A 150 -12.24 14.95 3.87
CA ARG A 150 -10.96 15.63 3.66
C ARG A 150 -10.10 15.79 4.92
N CYS A 151 -10.64 15.87 6.13
CA CYS A 151 -9.83 15.91 7.37
C CYS A 151 -9.97 14.67 8.28
N ARG A 152 -10.74 13.65 7.88
CA ARG A 152 -10.99 12.41 8.61
C ARG A 152 -11.39 12.60 10.09
N GLY A 153 -12.06 13.72 10.40
CA GLY A 153 -12.47 14.10 11.76
C GLY A 153 -11.44 14.83 12.64
N THR A 154 -10.25 15.21 12.13
CA THR A 154 -9.29 16.01 12.92
C THR A 154 -9.71 17.49 13.04
N GLY A 155 -10.34 18.03 12.00
CA GLY A 155 -10.66 19.47 11.85
C GLY A 155 -9.52 20.30 11.26
N PHE A 156 -8.32 19.72 11.15
CA PHE A 156 -7.10 20.38 10.68
C PHE A 156 -6.37 19.53 9.64
N ARG A 157 -5.75 20.17 8.65
CA ARG A 157 -4.92 19.54 7.61
C ARG A 157 -3.46 19.95 7.77
N ALA A 158 -2.55 19.07 7.35
CA ALA A 158 -1.15 19.43 7.21
C ALA A 158 -0.97 20.42 6.05
N ASN A 159 -0.13 21.44 6.23
CA ASN A 159 0.15 22.47 5.22
C ASN A 159 0.85 21.94 3.96
N TRP A 160 1.49 20.77 4.05
CA TRP A 160 2.19 20.11 2.94
C TRP A 160 1.30 19.17 2.13
N LEU A 161 0.08 18.86 2.61
CA LEU A 161 -0.86 17.99 1.92
C LEU A 161 -1.69 18.84 0.94
N PRO A 162 -1.58 18.63 -0.39
CA PRO A 162 -2.35 19.39 -1.35
C PRO A 162 -3.86 19.14 -1.19
N SER A 163 -4.65 20.15 -1.55
CA SER A 163 -6.11 20.11 -1.43
C SER A 163 -6.76 19.09 -2.36
N ASP A 164 -6.11 18.79 -3.50
CA ASP A 164 -6.73 18.13 -4.65
C ASP A 164 -6.52 16.60 -4.72
N LEU A 165 -5.71 16.02 -3.82
CA LEU A 165 -5.32 14.60 -3.91
C LEU A 165 -6.34 13.59 -3.36
N LEU A 166 -7.50 14.03 -2.87
CA LEU A 166 -8.60 13.13 -2.50
C LEU A 166 -9.95 13.82 -2.78
N PRO A 167 -10.85 13.21 -3.59
CA PRO A 167 -12.28 13.47 -3.47
C PRO A 167 -12.75 13.09 -2.05
#